data_AF-G9MZY6-F1
#
_entry.id   AF-G9MZY6-F1
#
_cell.length_a   1.000
_cell.length_b   1.000
_cell.length_c   1.000
_cell.angle_alpha   90.00
_cell.angle_beta   90.00
_cell.angle_gamma   90.00
#
_symmetry.space_group_name_H-M   'P 1'
#
loop_
_entity.id
_entity.type
_entity.pdbx_description
1 polymer ?
#
loop_
_entity_poly.entity_id
_entity_poly.type
_entity_poly.pdbx_seq_one_letter_code
_entity_poly.pdbx_strand_id
1 'polypeptide(L)'
;MSGVSVTHSPYACITCRHSKRRCDRTYPKCTLCTQESTPTSRFLDPEIFSLLQLETPKVEVAIPKMVADYVGTIVDIQNIANAYFDTIHTWMPILSKKQFFSNLPNYLTHKKTELCLLVICMKLSSSLTTTAKTVLYRTAKQFHFEVESSGILSVAVLQAGVLIAIYELGHAIYPAAFLSIGQCARYAAALEIDKSITSRLLDKLPWNEVEEQRRVWWSIIILDRYLNLCNPGRHLITPDPTPDSYLPGDDLEWDTGSSRSENSLTLGSSSGSYIGRFARFAQTAHLLSQALYTVAKDPTTDPAQLRRTLMALVNLSFMEGTMRKWAFCSQMAVCFR
;
A
#
# COMPACT_ATOMS: atom_id res chain seq x y z
N MET A 1 -27.25 -38.87 18.05
CA MET A 1 -26.72 -38.84 16.66
C MET A 1 -27.86 -38.44 15.73
N SER A 2 -28.04 -37.14 15.53
CA SER A 2 -29.11 -36.59 14.69
C SER A 2 -28.57 -36.44 13.28
N GLY A 3 -29.03 -37.27 12.34
CA GLY A 3 -28.65 -37.20 10.94
C GLY A 3 -29.16 -35.92 10.30
N VAL A 4 -28.27 -35.06 9.82
CA VAL A 4 -28.63 -33.90 9.00
C VAL A 4 -29.08 -34.43 7.64
N SER A 5 -30.36 -34.25 7.31
CA SER A 5 -30.92 -34.61 6.00
C SER A 5 -30.29 -33.72 4.92
N VAL A 6 -29.43 -34.32 4.09
CA VAL A 6 -28.84 -33.64 2.93
C VAL A 6 -29.93 -33.43 1.89
N THR A 7 -30.23 -32.17 1.58
CA THR A 7 -31.19 -31.79 0.53
C THR A 7 -30.44 -31.24 -0.67
N HIS A 8 -30.98 -31.43 -1.88
CA HIS A 8 -30.36 -30.94 -3.12
C HIS A 8 -31.19 -29.81 -3.74
N SER A 9 -30.52 -28.71 -4.10
CA SER A 9 -31.10 -27.62 -4.86
C SER A 9 -31.33 -28.03 -6.32
N PRO A 10 -32.43 -27.59 -6.97
CA PRO A 10 -32.64 -27.82 -8.40
C PRO A 10 -31.63 -27.04 -9.26
N TYR A 11 -31.05 -25.96 -8.73
CA TYR A 11 -30.09 -25.12 -9.43
C TYR A 11 -28.69 -25.27 -8.83
N ALA A 12 -27.67 -25.21 -9.69
CA ALA A 12 -26.29 -25.04 -9.27
C ALA A 12 -26.11 -23.68 -8.57
N CYS A 13 -25.24 -23.60 -7.55
CA CYS A 13 -24.98 -22.34 -6.86
C CYS A 13 -24.30 -21.32 -7.80
N ILE A 14 -24.48 -20.03 -7.48
CA ILE A 14 -23.95 -18.90 -8.27
C ILE A 14 -22.43 -19.02 -8.42
N THR A 15 -21.71 -19.33 -7.33
CA THR A 15 -20.25 -19.45 -7.33
C THR A 15 -19.75 -20.51 -8.32
N CYS A 16 -20.34 -21.72 -8.32
CA CYS A 16 -19.96 -22.79 -9.26
C CYS A 16 -20.32 -22.44 -10.71
N ARG A 17 -21.43 -21.73 -10.93
CA ARG A 17 -21.85 -21.27 -12.25
C ARG A 17 -20.88 -20.24 -12.82
N HIS A 18 -20.44 -19.28 -11.99
CA HIS A 18 -19.46 -18.26 -12.38
C HIS A 18 -18.07 -18.84 -12.61
N SER A 19 -17.63 -19.78 -11.76
CA SER A 19 -16.33 -20.45 -11.90
C SER A 19 -16.31 -21.52 -13.00
N LYS A 20 -17.46 -21.81 -13.64
CA LYS A 20 -17.65 -22.89 -14.63
C LYS A 20 -17.26 -24.27 -14.09
N ARG A 21 -17.50 -24.52 -12.80
CA ARG A 21 -17.18 -25.78 -12.12
C ARG A 21 -18.44 -26.58 -11.78
N ARG A 22 -18.28 -27.90 -11.63
CA ARG A 22 -19.39 -28.82 -11.36
C ARG A 22 -19.88 -28.67 -9.91
N CYS A 23 -21.13 -28.27 -9.75
CA CYS A 23 -21.81 -28.15 -8.45
C CYS A 23 -22.55 -29.45 -8.12
N ASP A 24 -22.36 -29.98 -6.92
CA ASP A 24 -23.10 -31.13 -6.36
C ASP A 24 -24.46 -30.74 -5.76
N ARG A 25 -24.77 -29.43 -5.76
CA ARG A 25 -26.07 -28.84 -5.39
C ARG A 25 -26.56 -29.19 -3.98
N THR A 26 -25.69 -29.65 -3.09
CA THR A 26 -26.03 -29.87 -1.67
C THR A 26 -26.42 -28.55 -1.01
N TYR A 27 -27.48 -28.57 -0.21
CA TYR A 27 -28.03 -27.43 0.52
C TYR A 27 -27.73 -27.60 2.03
N PRO A 28 -27.36 -26.52 2.77
CA PRO A 28 -27.34 -25.11 2.37
C PRO A 28 -26.12 -24.67 1.55
N LYS A 29 -25.04 -25.46 1.51
CA LYS A 29 -23.82 -25.17 0.72
C LYS A 29 -23.33 -26.41 0.00
N CYS A 30 -22.94 -26.22 -1.27
CA CYS A 30 -22.44 -27.30 -2.12
C CYS A 30 -21.01 -27.68 -1.73
N THR A 31 -20.62 -28.97 -1.76
CA THR A 31 -19.30 -29.48 -1.31
C THR A 31 -18.14 -28.71 -1.92
N LEU A 32 -18.23 -28.34 -3.20
CA LEU A 32 -17.21 -27.52 -3.86
C LEU A 32 -17.07 -26.14 -3.23
N CYS A 33 -18.17 -25.47 -2.89
CA CYS A 33 -18.13 -24.17 -2.20
C CYS A 33 -17.84 -24.28 -0.70
N THR A 34 -17.97 -25.48 -0.12
CA THR A 34 -17.53 -25.77 1.24
C THR A 34 -16.02 -26.02 1.30
N GLN A 35 -15.45 -26.56 0.22
CA GLN A 35 -14.02 -26.90 0.09
C GLN A 35 -13.20 -25.79 -0.59
N GLU A 36 -13.79 -25.04 -1.51
CA GLU A 36 -13.12 -23.92 -2.18
C GLU A 36 -13.18 -22.66 -1.31
N SER A 37 -11.99 -22.09 -1.19
CA SER A 37 -11.61 -21.05 -0.26
C SER A 37 -12.53 -19.83 -0.35
N THR A 38 -13.11 -19.44 0.79
CA THR A 38 -13.87 -18.21 0.95
C THR A 38 -13.14 -16.93 0.45
N PRO A 39 -11.80 -16.83 0.30
CA PRO A 39 -11.15 -15.72 -0.42
C PRO A 39 -11.59 -15.57 -1.88
N THR A 40 -11.92 -16.66 -2.59
CA THR A 40 -12.43 -16.56 -3.97
C THR A 40 -13.79 -15.89 -4.01
N SER A 41 -14.69 -16.25 -3.09
CA SER A 41 -15.99 -15.58 -2.96
C SER A 41 -15.86 -14.10 -2.56
N ARG A 42 -14.90 -13.77 -1.69
CA ARG A 42 -14.61 -12.38 -1.33
C ARG A 42 -14.21 -11.54 -2.54
N PHE A 43 -13.41 -12.13 -3.44
CA PHE A 43 -12.87 -11.42 -4.60
C PHE A 43 -13.88 -11.31 -5.75
N LEU A 44 -14.64 -12.38 -6.02
CA LEU A 44 -15.59 -12.41 -7.14
C LEU A 44 -16.94 -11.77 -6.81
N ASP A 45 -17.35 -11.79 -5.54
CA ASP A 45 -18.64 -11.26 -5.08
C ASP A 45 -18.52 -10.67 -3.66
N PRO A 46 -17.89 -9.48 -3.53
CA PRO A 46 -17.65 -8.84 -2.24
C PRO A 46 -18.95 -8.46 -1.51
N GLU A 47 -20.03 -8.16 -2.26
CA GLU A 47 -21.34 -7.81 -1.69
C GLU A 47 -21.97 -9.01 -1.00
N ILE A 48 -22.04 -10.17 -1.67
CA ILE A 48 -22.56 -11.40 -1.05
C ILE A 48 -21.66 -11.85 0.09
N PHE A 49 -20.34 -11.75 -0.06
CA PHE A 49 -19.39 -12.09 1.01
C PHE A 49 -19.65 -11.27 2.28
N SER A 50 -19.89 -9.96 2.12
CA SER A 50 -20.21 -9.05 3.23
C SER A 50 -21.60 -9.30 3.81
N LEU A 51 -22.63 -9.50 2.96
CA LEU A 51 -24.00 -9.77 3.39
C LEU A 51 -24.10 -11.04 4.23
N LEU A 52 -23.35 -12.07 3.86
CA LEU A 52 -23.31 -13.36 4.53
C LEU A 52 -22.29 -13.42 5.68
N GLN A 53 -21.58 -12.32 5.98
CA GLN A 53 -20.55 -12.24 7.04
C GLN A 53 -19.54 -13.39 6.98
N LEU A 54 -19.12 -13.75 5.77
CA LEU A 54 -18.18 -14.85 5.58
C LEU A 54 -16.79 -14.44 6.09
N GLU A 55 -16.07 -15.38 6.68
CA GLU A 55 -14.68 -15.18 7.09
C GLU A 55 -13.72 -15.86 6.10
N THR A 56 -12.58 -15.22 5.85
CA THR A 56 -11.46 -15.86 5.15
C THR A 56 -10.78 -16.87 6.08
N PRO A 57 -10.60 -18.15 5.70
CA PRO A 57 -9.87 -19.10 6.51
C PRO A 57 -8.47 -18.55 6.77
N LYS A 58 -7.98 -18.80 7.97
CA LYS A 58 -6.60 -18.49 8.32
C LYS A 58 -5.69 -19.38 7.50
N VAL A 59 -4.91 -18.77 6.62
CA VAL A 59 -3.91 -19.47 5.82
C VAL A 59 -2.58 -19.40 6.56
N GLU A 60 -2.04 -20.56 6.94
CA GLU A 60 -0.72 -20.65 7.54
C GLU A 60 0.32 -20.87 6.44
N VAL A 61 1.12 -19.85 6.17
CA VAL A 61 2.29 -19.97 5.28
C VAL A 61 3.51 -20.24 6.14
N ALA A 62 4.21 -21.34 5.85
CA ALA A 62 5.44 -21.69 6.53
C ALA A 62 6.50 -20.61 6.29
N ILE A 63 7.16 -20.15 7.35
CA ILE A 63 8.23 -19.16 7.27
C ILE A 63 9.53 -19.89 6.89
N PRO A 64 10.13 -19.63 5.72
CA PRO A 64 11.38 -20.28 5.34
C PRO A 64 12.48 -20.00 6.36
N LYS A 65 13.35 -20.98 6.62
CA LYS A 65 14.46 -20.83 7.58
C LYS A 65 15.30 -19.59 7.31
N MET A 66 15.60 -19.33 6.04
CA MET A 66 16.37 -18.16 5.62
C MET A 66 15.69 -16.83 5.99
N VAL A 67 14.36 -16.75 5.91
CA VAL A 67 13.60 -15.58 6.36
C VAL A 67 13.69 -15.45 7.87
N ALA A 68 13.51 -16.54 8.60
CA ALA A 68 13.64 -16.55 10.06
C ALA A 68 15.04 -16.11 10.52
N ASP A 69 16.09 -16.55 9.82
CA ASP A 69 17.48 -16.19 10.11
C ASP A 69 17.73 -14.68 9.87
N TYR A 70 17.11 -14.06 8.86
CA TYR A 70 17.22 -12.62 8.62
C TYR A 70 16.45 -11.76 9.61
N VAL A 71 15.28 -12.25 10.05
CA VAL A 71 14.38 -11.57 11.00
C VAL A 71 14.95 -11.65 12.42
N GLY A 72 15.43 -12.83 12.83
CA GLY A 72 16.05 -13.05 14.13
C GLY A 72 15.07 -13.04 15.31
N THR A 73 15.55 -12.58 16.45
CA THR A 73 14.83 -12.51 17.73
C THR A 73 13.92 -11.28 17.81
N ILE A 74 13.15 -11.16 18.90
CA ILE A 74 12.33 -9.97 19.17
C ILE A 74 13.20 -8.69 19.25
N VAL A 75 14.42 -8.80 19.79
CA VAL A 75 15.36 -7.67 19.86
C VAL A 75 15.83 -7.28 18.45
N ASP A 76 16.11 -8.26 17.59
CA ASP A 76 16.47 -8.00 16.19
C ASP A 76 15.33 -7.34 15.43
N ILE A 77 14.08 -7.80 15.63
CA ILE A 77 12.87 -7.18 15.06
C ILE A 77 12.78 -5.71 15.47
N GLN A 78 12.97 -5.39 16.75
CA GLN A 78 12.94 -4.01 17.24
C GLN A 78 14.05 -3.15 16.64
N ASN A 79 15.27 -3.68 16.54
CA ASN A 79 16.40 -2.98 15.94
C ASN A 79 16.18 -2.70 14.44
N ILE A 80 15.69 -3.68 13.69
CA ILE A 80 15.35 -3.53 12.27
C ILE A 80 14.24 -2.49 12.10
N ALA A 81 13.19 -2.57 12.90
CA ALA A 81 12.09 -1.61 12.85
C ALA A 81 12.56 -0.18 13.17
N ASN A 82 13.39 0.00 14.21
CA ASN A 82 13.95 1.31 14.52
C ASN A 82 14.82 1.86 13.37
N ALA A 83 15.68 1.04 12.78
CA ALA A 83 16.46 1.45 11.61
C ALA A 83 15.57 1.88 10.44
N TYR A 84 14.45 1.19 10.20
CA TYR A 84 13.44 1.60 9.23
C TYR A 84 12.80 2.94 9.57
N PHE A 85 12.35 3.13 10.82
CA PHE A 85 11.71 4.37 11.27
C PHE A 85 12.66 5.58 11.23
N ASP A 86 13.96 5.35 11.39
CA ASP A 86 14.97 6.41 11.35
C ASP A 86 15.47 6.69 9.92
N THR A 87 15.13 5.86 8.93
CA THR A 87 15.59 5.99 7.53
C THR A 87 14.42 6.18 6.56
N ILE A 88 13.82 5.10 6.09
CA ILE A 88 12.82 5.10 5.01
C ILE A 88 11.53 5.82 5.42
N HIS A 89 11.08 5.59 6.65
CA HIS A 89 9.87 6.23 7.19
C HIS A 89 9.91 7.76 7.14
N THR A 90 11.10 8.36 7.26
CA THR A 90 11.26 9.82 7.30
C THR A 90 10.80 10.55 6.04
N TRP A 91 10.74 9.84 4.90
CA TRP A 91 10.26 10.35 3.62
C TRP A 91 9.13 9.50 3.02
N MET A 92 8.94 8.28 3.51
CA MET A 92 7.87 7.36 3.11
C MET A 92 7.18 6.72 4.33
N PRO A 93 6.40 7.52 5.10
CA PRO A 93 5.80 7.11 6.36
C PRO A 93 4.54 6.26 6.15
N ILE A 94 4.69 5.05 5.60
CA ILE A 94 3.56 4.15 5.30
C ILE A 94 3.13 3.28 6.49
N LEU A 95 3.87 3.34 7.61
CA LEU A 95 3.62 2.60 8.84
C LEU A 95 3.49 3.54 10.03
N SER A 96 2.66 3.19 11.02
CA SER A 96 2.63 3.93 12.29
C SER A 96 3.65 3.36 13.28
N LYS A 97 4.66 4.15 13.67
CA LYS A 97 5.68 3.73 14.67
C LYS A 97 5.04 3.27 15.97
N LYS A 98 4.13 4.08 16.51
CA LYS A 98 3.42 3.78 17.76
C LYS A 98 2.61 2.49 17.67
N GLN A 99 1.82 2.31 16.61
CA GLN A 99 0.97 1.13 16.47
C GLN A 99 1.78 -0.13 16.19
N PHE A 100 2.86 -0.03 15.41
CA PHE A 100 3.73 -1.17 15.12
C PHE A 100 4.26 -1.79 16.41
N PHE A 101 4.83 -0.96 17.31
CA PHE A 101 5.36 -1.45 18.58
C PHE A 101 4.27 -1.86 19.57
N SER A 102 3.13 -1.16 19.64
CA SER A 102 2.02 -1.56 20.53
C SER A 102 1.40 -2.89 20.10
N ASN A 103 1.34 -3.16 18.79
CA ASN A 103 0.72 -4.36 18.24
C ASN A 103 1.72 -5.50 18.03
N LEU A 104 3.00 -5.32 18.34
CA LEU A 104 4.04 -6.34 18.16
C LEU A 104 3.70 -7.69 18.84
N PRO A 105 3.16 -7.73 20.07
CA PRO A 105 2.73 -9.00 20.67
C PRO A 105 1.65 -9.70 19.85
N ASN A 106 0.64 -8.95 19.38
CA ASN A 106 -0.43 -9.48 18.54
C ASN A 106 0.10 -10.02 17.20
N TYR A 107 1.06 -9.33 16.60
CA TYR A 107 1.73 -9.80 15.39
C TYR A 107 2.45 -11.14 15.61
N LEU A 108 3.20 -11.27 16.71
CA LEU A 108 3.93 -12.49 17.04
C LEU A 108 3.01 -13.69 17.29
N THR A 109 1.82 -13.45 17.85
CA THR A 109 0.86 -14.52 18.18
C THR A 109 -0.03 -14.90 17.00
N HIS A 110 -0.52 -13.92 16.22
CA HIS A 110 -1.62 -14.14 15.28
C HIS A 110 -1.30 -13.80 13.82
N LYS A 111 -0.22 -13.06 13.54
CA LYS A 111 0.13 -12.56 12.20
C LYS A 111 1.63 -12.67 11.94
N LYS A 112 2.20 -13.80 12.34
CA LYS A 112 3.66 -14.00 12.39
C LYS A 112 4.27 -13.96 10.99
N THR A 113 3.59 -14.54 10.00
CA THR A 113 4.06 -14.56 8.61
C THR A 113 4.11 -13.14 8.04
N GLU A 114 3.04 -12.35 8.22
CA GLU A 114 2.98 -10.97 7.76
C GLU A 114 4.03 -10.10 8.48
N LEU A 115 4.25 -10.32 9.78
CA LEU A 115 5.30 -9.65 10.53
C LEU A 115 6.68 -9.98 9.97
N CYS A 116 7.01 -11.26 9.78
CA CYS A 116 8.30 -11.67 9.25
C CYS A 116 8.55 -11.07 7.84
N LEU A 117 7.51 -11.03 7.00
CA LEU A 117 7.58 -10.43 5.68
C LEU A 117 7.83 -8.92 5.77
N LEU A 118 7.08 -8.22 6.62
CA LEU A 118 7.26 -6.79 6.81
C LEU A 118 8.66 -6.46 7.36
N VAL A 119 9.15 -7.21 8.35
CA VAL A 119 10.46 -6.99 8.98
C VAL A 119 11.61 -7.28 8.00
N ILE A 120 11.56 -8.35 7.20
CA ILE A 120 12.61 -8.60 6.21
C ILE A 120 12.63 -7.51 5.12
N CYS A 121 11.47 -6.96 4.75
CA CYS A 121 11.36 -5.84 3.81
C CYS A 121 11.83 -4.51 4.43
N MET A 122 11.57 -4.26 5.71
CA MET A 122 12.17 -3.13 6.44
C MET A 122 13.70 -3.24 6.41
N LYS A 123 14.26 -4.40 6.77
CA LYS A 123 15.71 -4.67 6.72
C LYS A 123 16.29 -4.44 5.32
N LEU A 124 15.60 -4.91 4.28
CA LEU A 124 16.00 -4.74 2.89
C LEU A 124 16.04 -3.25 2.50
N SER A 125 14.94 -2.53 2.74
CA SER A 125 14.81 -1.13 2.32
C SER A 125 15.78 -0.19 3.06
N SER A 126 16.14 -0.51 4.31
CA SER A 126 17.13 0.24 5.09
C SER A 126 18.58 -0.19 4.84
N SER A 127 18.83 -1.14 3.93
CA SER A 127 20.19 -1.62 3.64
C SER A 127 20.98 -0.61 2.79
N LEU A 128 22.20 -0.29 3.21
CA LEU A 128 23.12 0.59 2.46
C LEU A 128 24.02 -0.16 1.47
N THR A 129 23.55 -1.30 0.96
CA THR A 129 24.33 -2.09 -0.01
C THR A 129 24.47 -1.36 -1.34
N THR A 130 25.58 -1.57 -2.06
CA THR A 130 25.75 -1.11 -3.45
C THR A 130 25.29 -2.16 -4.46
N THR A 131 25.13 -3.41 -4.03
CA THR A 131 24.72 -4.50 -4.91
C THR A 131 23.20 -4.52 -5.05
N ALA A 132 22.70 -4.36 -6.27
CA ALA A 132 21.26 -4.29 -6.53
C ALA A 132 20.50 -5.60 -6.23
N LYS A 133 20.99 -6.75 -6.70
CA LYS A 133 20.27 -8.04 -6.60
C LYS A 133 20.87 -8.93 -5.50
N THR A 134 20.86 -8.43 -4.26
CA THR A 134 21.35 -9.19 -3.10
C THR A 134 20.55 -10.47 -2.85
N VAL A 135 21.13 -11.38 -2.08
CA VAL A 135 20.42 -12.57 -1.58
C VAL A 135 19.22 -12.17 -0.71
N LEU A 136 19.35 -11.14 0.12
CA LEU A 136 18.25 -10.59 0.93
C LEU A 136 17.08 -10.12 0.04
N TYR A 137 17.35 -9.38 -1.04
CA TYR A 137 16.33 -8.96 -2.00
C TYR A 137 15.58 -10.15 -2.61
N ARG A 138 16.31 -11.16 -3.11
CA ARG A 138 15.67 -12.35 -3.71
C ARG A 138 14.83 -13.11 -2.68
N THR A 139 15.32 -13.23 -1.45
CA THR A 139 14.62 -13.89 -0.34
C THR A 139 13.32 -13.16 0.00
N ALA A 140 13.37 -11.83 0.17
CA ALA A 140 12.20 -11.02 0.44
C ALA A 140 11.18 -11.08 -0.72
N LYS A 141 11.66 -11.00 -1.97
CA LYS A 141 10.80 -11.07 -3.17
C LYS A 141 10.09 -12.42 -3.31
N GLN A 142 10.83 -13.51 -3.10
CA GLN A 142 10.25 -14.85 -3.14
C GLN A 142 9.23 -15.06 -2.01
N PHE A 143 9.58 -14.64 -0.79
CA PHE A 143 8.66 -14.79 0.35
C PHE A 143 7.40 -13.93 0.20
N HIS A 144 7.52 -12.71 -0.34
CA HIS A 144 6.37 -11.87 -0.68
C HIS A 144 5.43 -12.58 -1.67
N PHE A 145 5.98 -13.18 -2.73
CA PHE A 145 5.21 -13.97 -3.69
C PHE A 145 4.52 -15.19 -3.04
N GLU A 146 5.21 -15.94 -2.19
CA GLU A 146 4.63 -17.10 -1.49
C GLU A 146 3.46 -16.68 -0.60
N VAL A 147 3.62 -15.60 0.17
CA VAL A 147 2.56 -15.05 1.04
C VAL A 147 1.37 -14.55 0.21
N GLU A 148 1.61 -13.83 -0.89
CA GLU A 148 0.53 -13.37 -1.77
C GLU A 148 -0.22 -14.55 -2.43
N SER A 149 0.52 -15.51 -2.96
CA SER A 149 -0.05 -16.69 -3.64
C SER A 149 -0.90 -17.57 -2.73
N SER A 150 -0.66 -17.49 -1.41
CA SER A 150 -1.46 -18.16 -0.40
C SER A 150 -2.83 -17.51 -0.15
N GLY A 151 -3.06 -16.31 -0.69
CA GLY A 151 -4.31 -15.56 -0.54
C GLY A 151 -4.38 -14.69 0.71
N ILE A 152 -3.27 -14.51 1.44
CA ILE A 152 -3.21 -13.54 2.54
C ILE A 152 -3.35 -12.14 1.95
N LEU A 153 -4.42 -11.45 2.34
CA LEU A 153 -4.75 -10.10 1.90
C LEU A 153 -4.72 -9.14 3.10
N SER A 154 -3.60 -8.44 3.33
CA SER A 154 -3.44 -7.55 4.49
C SER A 154 -2.59 -6.31 4.19
N VAL A 155 -2.80 -5.23 4.97
CA VAL A 155 -2.04 -3.99 4.84
C VAL A 155 -0.53 -4.21 5.02
N ALA A 156 -0.12 -5.11 5.92
CA ALA A 156 1.28 -5.41 6.16
C ALA A 156 1.98 -6.05 4.95
N VAL A 157 1.29 -6.94 4.22
CA VAL A 157 1.81 -7.55 2.99
C VAL A 157 1.92 -6.50 1.87
N LEU A 158 0.96 -5.59 1.79
CA LEU A 158 1.02 -4.46 0.86
C LEU A 158 2.17 -3.51 1.19
N GLN A 159 2.33 -3.12 2.46
CA GLN A 159 3.45 -2.30 2.93
C GLN A 159 4.79 -2.94 2.58
N ALA A 160 4.93 -4.26 2.79
CA ALA A 160 6.12 -5.00 2.38
C ALA A 160 6.38 -4.93 0.87
N GLY A 161 5.32 -5.06 0.04
CA GLY A 161 5.40 -4.90 -1.41
C GLY A 161 5.88 -3.50 -1.83
N VAL A 162 5.38 -2.45 -1.18
CA VAL A 162 5.83 -1.07 -1.41
C VAL A 162 7.32 -0.90 -1.04
N LEU A 163 7.77 -1.46 0.09
CA LEU A 163 9.19 -1.41 0.48
C LEU A 163 10.11 -2.14 -0.50
N ILE A 164 9.65 -3.28 -1.06
CA ILE A 164 10.36 -3.98 -2.13
C ILE A 164 10.47 -3.10 -3.37
N ALA A 165 9.39 -2.46 -3.78
CA ALA A 165 9.39 -1.60 -4.96
C ALA A 165 10.28 -0.37 -4.79
N ILE A 166 10.35 0.20 -3.58
CA ILE A 166 11.29 1.29 -3.24
C ILE A 166 12.73 0.82 -3.36
N TYR A 167 13.06 -0.37 -2.86
CA TYR A 167 14.40 -0.95 -3.02
C TYR A 167 14.74 -1.16 -4.50
N GLU A 168 13.83 -1.75 -5.27
CA GLU A 168 14.00 -1.94 -6.72
C GLU A 168 14.21 -0.62 -7.46
N LEU A 169 13.45 0.42 -7.10
CA LEU A 169 13.59 1.76 -7.65
C LEU A 169 14.95 2.38 -7.32
N GLY A 170 15.35 2.35 -6.04
CA GLY A 170 16.63 2.90 -5.57
C GLY A 170 17.85 2.23 -6.21
N HIS A 171 17.73 0.96 -6.58
CA HIS A 171 18.76 0.19 -7.27
C HIS A 171 18.59 0.09 -8.79
N ALA A 172 17.64 0.83 -9.37
CA ALA A 172 17.33 0.82 -10.81
C ALA A 172 17.08 -0.59 -11.38
N ILE A 173 16.38 -1.45 -10.64
CA ILE A 173 16.04 -2.82 -11.05
C ILE A 173 14.78 -2.78 -11.93
N TYR A 174 14.96 -2.46 -13.21
CA TYR A 174 13.89 -2.50 -14.20
C TYR A 174 13.86 -3.85 -14.96
N PRO A 175 12.67 -4.32 -15.39
CA PRO A 175 11.34 -3.73 -15.23
C PRO A 175 10.68 -4.02 -13.86
N ALA A 176 11.39 -4.66 -12.92
CA ALA A 176 10.80 -5.10 -11.65
C ALA A 176 10.15 -3.96 -10.86
N ALA A 177 10.83 -2.83 -10.66
CA ALA A 177 10.29 -1.68 -9.93
C ALA A 177 8.93 -1.22 -10.47
N PHE A 178 8.81 -1.16 -11.80
CA PHE A 178 7.58 -0.77 -12.49
C PHE A 178 6.45 -1.78 -12.26
N LEU A 179 6.73 -3.08 -12.40
CA LEU A 179 5.74 -4.14 -12.22
C LEU A 179 5.31 -4.29 -10.76
N SER A 180 6.23 -4.14 -9.82
CA SER A 180 5.96 -4.24 -8.38
C SER A 180 5.00 -3.16 -7.89
N ILE A 181 5.13 -1.92 -8.38
CA ILE A 181 4.15 -0.87 -8.08
C ILE A 181 2.79 -1.15 -8.71
N GLY A 182 2.77 -1.69 -9.94
CA GLY A 182 1.52 -2.14 -10.54
C GLY A 182 0.82 -3.23 -9.72
N GLN A 183 1.59 -4.18 -9.19
CA GLN A 183 1.08 -5.22 -8.29
C GLN A 183 0.56 -4.62 -6.98
N CYS A 184 1.30 -3.68 -6.37
CA CYS A 184 0.86 -2.98 -5.17
C CYS A 184 -0.46 -2.21 -5.40
N ALA A 185 -0.62 -1.54 -6.55
CA ALA A 185 -1.85 -0.84 -6.89
C ALA A 185 -3.06 -1.79 -6.98
N ARG A 186 -2.89 -2.96 -7.60
CA ARG A 186 -3.93 -3.99 -7.67
C ARG A 186 -4.25 -4.60 -6.30
N TYR A 187 -3.22 -4.84 -5.51
CA TYR A 187 -3.36 -5.38 -4.16
C TYR A 187 -4.07 -4.38 -3.23
N ALA A 188 -3.76 -3.09 -3.34
CA ALA A 188 -4.44 -2.01 -2.63
C ALA A 188 -5.92 -1.91 -3.01
N ALA A 189 -6.24 -1.99 -4.31
CA ALA A 189 -7.62 -2.01 -4.79
C ALA A 189 -8.42 -3.22 -4.27
N ALA A 190 -7.78 -4.40 -4.18
CA ALA A 190 -8.40 -5.58 -3.59
C ALA A 190 -8.71 -5.43 -2.09
N LEU A 191 -7.94 -4.58 -1.39
CA LEU A 191 -8.18 -4.18 0.00
C LEU A 191 -9.12 -2.97 0.12
N GLU A 192 -9.56 -2.39 -1.00
CA GLU A 192 -10.33 -1.14 -1.08
C GLU A 192 -9.64 0.08 -0.45
N ILE A 193 -8.30 0.03 -0.36
CA ILE A 193 -7.48 1.09 0.23
C ILE A 193 -7.52 2.37 -0.63
N ASP A 194 -7.76 2.24 -1.92
CA ASP A 194 -7.96 3.38 -2.83
C ASP A 194 -9.12 4.30 -2.40
N LYS A 195 -10.11 3.75 -1.67
CA LYS A 195 -11.24 4.52 -1.14
C LYS A 195 -10.86 5.39 0.07
N SER A 196 -9.68 5.21 0.67
CA SER A 196 -9.22 5.97 1.84
C SER A 196 -8.99 7.46 1.57
N ILE A 197 -8.94 7.86 0.29
CA ILE A 197 -8.81 9.25 -0.14
C ILE A 197 -10.12 9.86 -0.64
N THR A 198 -11.12 9.06 -1.02
CA THR A 198 -12.36 9.56 -1.64
C THR A 198 -13.57 9.49 -0.71
N SER A 199 -13.57 8.62 0.29
CA SER A 199 -14.75 8.32 1.06
C SER A 199 -14.54 8.45 2.56
N ARG A 200 -15.50 9.09 3.26
CA ARG A 200 -15.69 8.90 4.70
C ARG A 200 -16.27 7.51 5.03
N LEU A 201 -16.61 6.66 4.05
CA LEU A 201 -17.18 5.30 4.26
C LEU A 201 -16.31 4.36 5.12
N LEU A 202 -15.06 4.72 5.41
CA LEU A 202 -14.27 4.04 6.43
C LEU A 202 -14.68 4.43 7.87
N ASP A 203 -15.86 5.02 8.09
CA ASP A 203 -16.48 5.27 9.41
C ASP A 203 -16.56 4.01 10.31
N LYS A 204 -16.31 2.82 9.75
CA LYS A 204 -16.22 1.55 10.48
C LYS A 204 -14.84 1.28 11.11
N LEU A 205 -13.79 1.93 10.62
CA LEU A 205 -12.42 1.72 11.08
C LEU A 205 -11.97 2.91 11.95
N PRO A 206 -11.10 2.64 12.94
CA PRO A 206 -10.55 3.73 13.73
C PRO A 206 -9.63 4.59 12.85
N TRP A 207 -9.62 5.90 13.10
CA TRP A 207 -8.96 6.91 12.25
C TRP A 207 -7.50 6.56 11.91
N ASN A 208 -6.77 6.01 12.87
CA ASN A 208 -5.37 5.63 12.73
C ASN A 208 -5.14 4.51 11.70
N GLU A 209 -6.10 3.60 11.51
CA GLU A 209 -6.05 2.58 10.46
C GLU A 209 -6.35 3.19 9.09
N VAL A 210 -7.33 4.09 9.02
CA VAL A 210 -7.68 4.83 7.80
C VAL A 210 -6.50 5.67 7.32
N GLU A 211 -5.84 6.35 8.24
CA GLU A 211 -4.65 7.18 7.95
C GLU A 211 -3.48 6.31 7.47
N GLU A 212 -3.25 5.12 8.06
CA GLU A 212 -2.21 4.20 7.60
C GLU A 212 -2.48 3.75 6.16
N GLN A 213 -3.72 3.33 5.87
CA GLN A 213 -4.15 2.95 4.52
C GLN A 213 -4.00 4.11 3.53
N ARG A 214 -4.39 5.31 3.94
CA ARG A 214 -4.24 6.53 3.13
C ARG A 214 -2.78 6.80 2.79
N ARG A 215 -1.87 6.65 3.76
CA ARG A 215 -0.44 6.85 3.52
C ARG A 215 0.13 5.82 2.55
N VAL A 216 -0.27 4.56 2.68
CA VAL A 216 0.07 3.49 1.74
C VAL A 216 -0.46 3.82 0.33
N TRP A 217 -1.73 4.24 0.19
CA TRP A 217 -2.27 4.59 -1.13
C TRP A 217 -1.50 5.73 -1.80
N TRP A 218 -1.25 6.82 -1.07
CA TRP A 218 -0.48 7.94 -1.59
C TRP A 218 0.96 7.54 -1.98
N SER A 219 1.59 6.63 -1.23
CA SER A 219 2.91 6.10 -1.61
C SER A 219 2.89 5.42 -2.98
N ILE A 220 1.84 4.66 -3.28
CA ILE A 220 1.68 3.96 -4.57
C ILE A 220 1.47 4.98 -5.69
N ILE A 221 0.61 6.00 -5.48
CA ILE A 221 0.42 7.08 -6.46
C ILE A 221 1.74 7.79 -6.73
N ILE A 222 2.46 8.21 -5.68
CA ILE A 222 3.75 8.91 -5.80
C ILE A 222 4.74 8.09 -6.64
N LEU A 223 4.89 6.80 -6.34
CA LEU A 223 5.83 5.92 -7.03
C LEU A 223 5.39 5.64 -8.47
N ASP A 224 4.09 5.45 -8.73
CA ASP A 224 3.54 5.27 -10.09
C ASP A 224 3.83 6.50 -10.97
N ARG A 225 3.60 7.71 -10.46
CA ARG A 225 3.94 8.94 -11.21
C ARG A 225 5.45 9.06 -11.44
N TYR A 226 6.26 8.79 -10.41
CA TYR A 226 7.72 8.87 -10.53
C TYR A 226 8.28 7.90 -11.58
N LEU A 227 7.82 6.65 -11.59
CA LEU A 227 8.28 5.62 -12.52
C LEU A 227 7.92 5.92 -13.99
N ASN A 228 6.95 6.81 -14.22
CA ASN A 228 6.51 7.23 -15.56
C ASN A 228 7.14 8.55 -16.03
N LEU A 229 7.99 9.22 -15.21
CA LEU A 229 8.70 10.44 -15.59
C LEU A 229 9.44 10.34 -16.93
N CYS A 230 10.17 9.23 -17.13
CA CYS A 230 10.99 9.04 -18.33
C CYS A 230 10.19 8.65 -19.58
N ASN A 231 8.90 8.34 -19.44
CA ASN A 231 8.04 8.03 -20.57
C ASN A 231 6.59 8.44 -20.26
N PRO A 232 6.27 9.74 -20.40
CA PRO A 232 4.96 10.29 -20.06
C PRO A 232 3.80 9.68 -20.85
N GLY A 233 4.06 9.08 -22.02
CA GLY A 233 3.04 8.41 -22.82
C GLY A 233 2.57 7.06 -22.26
N ARG A 234 3.21 6.54 -21.20
CA ARG A 234 2.76 5.32 -20.53
C ARG A 234 1.51 5.57 -19.69
N HIS A 235 0.62 4.58 -19.69
CA HIS A 235 -0.57 4.62 -18.86
C HIS A 235 -0.21 4.49 -17.38
N LEU A 236 -0.74 5.40 -16.57
CA LEU A 236 -0.66 5.36 -15.11
C LEU A 236 -1.62 4.29 -14.59
N ILE A 237 -1.19 3.49 -13.60
CA ILE A 237 -2.03 2.40 -13.08
C ILE A 237 -3.03 2.88 -12.02
N THR A 238 -2.71 3.96 -11.31
CA THR A 238 -3.64 4.56 -10.35
C THR A 238 -4.41 5.71 -11.00
N PRO A 239 -5.71 5.89 -10.66
CA PRO A 239 -6.46 7.07 -11.11
C PRO A 239 -5.84 8.35 -10.54
N ASP A 240 -6.05 9.46 -11.25
CA ASP A 240 -5.60 10.75 -10.78
C ASP A 240 -6.45 11.25 -9.59
N PRO A 241 -5.82 11.75 -8.52
CA PRO A 241 -6.54 12.36 -7.41
C PRO A 241 -7.38 13.55 -7.85
N THR A 242 -8.55 13.70 -7.25
CA THR A 242 -9.46 14.84 -7.42
C THR A 242 -9.22 15.92 -6.36
N PRO A 243 -9.70 17.16 -6.54
CA PRO A 243 -9.64 18.19 -5.50
C PRO A 243 -10.23 17.75 -4.15
N ASP A 244 -11.23 16.88 -4.15
CA ASP A 244 -11.86 16.35 -2.94
C ASP A 244 -11.06 15.21 -2.28
N SER A 245 -9.96 14.76 -2.91
CA SER A 245 -9.15 13.67 -2.38
C SER A 245 -8.44 14.10 -1.09
N TYR A 246 -8.64 13.33 -0.02
CA TYR A 246 -8.02 13.57 1.27
C TYR A 246 -6.50 13.36 1.23
N LEU A 247 -5.79 14.31 1.80
CA LEU A 247 -4.35 14.26 2.01
C LEU A 247 -4.01 13.46 3.28
N PRO A 248 -2.79 12.92 3.38
CA PRO A 248 -2.24 12.46 4.65
C PRO A 248 -2.23 13.59 5.70
N GLY A 249 -2.39 13.24 6.96
CA GLY A 249 -2.28 14.17 8.09
C GLY A 249 -0.84 14.66 8.31
N ASP A 250 -0.64 15.44 9.37
CA ASP A 250 0.70 15.88 9.76
C ASP A 250 1.58 14.70 10.22
N ASP A 251 2.85 14.72 9.82
CA ASP A 251 3.78 13.61 10.07
C ASP A 251 4.18 13.50 11.55
N LEU A 252 4.28 14.63 12.27
CA LEU A 252 4.59 14.61 13.71
C LEU A 252 3.40 14.08 14.51
N GLU A 253 2.18 14.50 14.15
CA GLU A 253 0.96 13.97 14.76
C GLU A 253 0.78 12.48 14.47
N TRP A 254 1.18 12.02 13.28
CA TRP A 254 1.19 10.61 12.90
C TRP A 254 2.16 9.80 13.77
N ASP A 255 3.39 10.28 13.94
CA ASP A 255 4.45 9.58 14.67
C ASP A 255 4.19 9.50 16.18
N THR A 256 3.62 10.57 16.74
CA THR A 256 3.22 10.62 18.17
C THR A 256 1.86 9.94 18.43
N GLY A 257 1.11 9.66 17.37
CA GLY A 257 -0.24 9.10 17.43
C GLY A 257 -1.24 10.05 18.08
N SER A 258 -1.09 11.35 17.86
CA SER A 258 -2.04 12.40 18.24
C SER A 258 -2.97 12.84 17.11
N SER A 259 -2.77 12.30 15.90
CA SER A 259 -3.55 12.63 14.70
C SER A 259 -5.06 12.42 14.90
N ARG A 260 -5.86 13.36 14.40
CA ARG A 260 -7.33 13.36 14.48
C ARG A 260 -7.98 13.55 13.12
N SER A 261 -9.19 13.02 12.96
CA SER A 261 -9.99 13.14 11.73
C SER A 261 -10.40 14.59 11.42
N GLU A 262 -10.58 15.43 12.45
CA GLU A 262 -10.96 16.84 12.32
C GLU A 262 -9.91 17.68 11.57
N ASN A 263 -8.64 17.23 11.59
CA ASN A 263 -7.52 17.91 10.94
C ASN A 263 -7.35 17.50 9.46
N SER A 264 -8.29 16.72 8.90
CA SER A 264 -8.18 16.21 7.54
C SER A 264 -8.31 17.32 6.50
N LEU A 265 -7.32 17.42 5.63
CA LEU A 265 -7.33 18.35 4.51
C LEU A 265 -7.53 17.59 3.19
N THR A 266 -8.13 18.25 2.21
CA THR A 266 -8.23 17.76 0.83
C THR A 266 -7.25 18.50 -0.06
N LEU A 267 -6.99 17.98 -1.26
CA LEU A 267 -6.18 18.68 -2.26
C LEU A 267 -6.70 20.10 -2.52
N GLY A 268 -8.01 20.28 -2.67
CA GLY A 268 -8.63 21.57 -2.96
C GLY A 268 -8.61 22.55 -1.79
N SER A 269 -8.72 22.07 -0.55
CA SER A 269 -8.77 22.92 0.66
C SER A 269 -7.40 23.26 1.25
N SER A 270 -6.32 22.70 0.72
CA SER A 270 -4.97 22.78 1.30
C SER A 270 -4.16 24.04 0.91
N SER A 271 -4.74 24.93 0.10
CA SER A 271 -4.05 26.14 -0.38
C SER A 271 -3.75 27.11 0.76
N GLY A 272 -2.47 27.28 1.10
CA GLY A 272 -2.02 28.22 2.13
C GLY A 272 -1.96 27.67 3.57
N SER A 273 -2.30 26.40 3.77
CA SER A 273 -2.24 25.76 5.10
C SER A 273 -0.87 25.16 5.41
N TYR A 274 -0.50 25.15 6.70
CA TYR A 274 0.61 24.36 7.20
C TYR A 274 0.26 22.87 7.05
N ILE A 275 0.97 22.14 6.19
CA ILE A 275 0.75 20.71 5.95
C ILE A 275 2.03 19.91 6.17
N GLY A 276 1.88 18.61 6.47
CA GLY A 276 2.99 17.67 6.67
C GLY A 276 3.82 17.45 5.40
N ARG A 277 5.04 16.90 5.56
CA ARG A 277 5.94 16.65 4.41
C ARG A 277 5.32 15.64 3.47
N PHE A 278 4.74 14.57 4.00
CA PHE A 278 4.18 13.53 3.15
C PHE A 278 2.94 14.03 2.39
N ALA A 279 2.12 14.87 3.01
CA ALA A 279 1.01 15.56 2.35
C ALA A 279 1.46 16.46 1.19
N ARG A 280 2.60 17.16 1.33
CA ARG A 280 3.21 17.90 0.22
C ARG A 280 3.68 17.00 -0.89
N PHE A 281 4.26 15.86 -0.55
CA PHE A 281 4.71 14.91 -1.57
C PHE A 281 3.52 14.39 -2.39
N ALA A 282 2.40 14.10 -1.71
CA ALA A 282 1.13 13.76 -2.37
C ALA A 282 0.64 14.87 -3.33
N GLN A 283 0.68 16.14 -2.91
CA GLN A 283 0.38 17.27 -3.80
C GLN A 283 1.32 17.34 -5.02
N THR A 284 2.62 17.14 -4.82
CA THR A 284 3.60 17.09 -5.93
C THR A 284 3.25 15.98 -6.91
N ALA A 285 2.87 14.79 -6.42
CA ALA A 285 2.49 13.68 -7.29
C ALA A 285 1.22 14.00 -8.11
N HIS A 286 0.24 14.67 -7.52
CA HIS A 286 -0.92 15.15 -8.27
C HIS A 286 -0.53 16.12 -9.40
N LEU A 287 0.33 17.11 -9.13
CA LEU A 287 0.82 18.04 -10.15
C LEU A 287 1.67 17.34 -11.22
N LEU A 288 2.48 16.36 -10.81
CA LEU A 288 3.25 15.54 -11.75
C LEU A 288 2.32 14.79 -12.71
N SER A 289 1.18 14.29 -12.23
CA SER A 289 0.17 13.65 -13.09
C SER A 289 -0.29 14.58 -14.22
N GLN A 290 -0.57 15.85 -13.87
CA GLN A 290 -0.95 16.88 -14.84
C GLN A 290 0.17 17.16 -15.85
N ALA A 291 1.44 17.16 -15.38
CA ALA A 291 2.60 17.37 -16.24
C ALA A 291 2.79 16.23 -17.24
N LEU A 292 2.72 14.99 -16.75
CA LEU A 292 2.82 13.80 -17.61
C LEU A 292 1.72 13.82 -18.68
N TYR A 293 0.48 14.11 -18.29
CA TYR A 293 -0.65 14.20 -19.22
C TYR A 293 -0.44 15.29 -20.28
N THR A 294 0.00 16.48 -19.88
CA THR A 294 0.23 17.62 -20.79
C THR A 294 1.31 17.26 -21.82
N VAL A 295 2.45 16.72 -21.36
CA VAL A 295 3.56 16.31 -22.23
C VAL A 295 3.15 15.17 -23.18
N ALA A 296 2.34 14.23 -22.72
CA ALA A 296 1.93 13.07 -23.51
C ALA A 296 0.88 13.40 -24.58
N LYS A 297 -0.08 14.29 -24.28
CA LYS A 297 -1.27 14.49 -25.12
C LYS A 297 -1.19 15.72 -26.02
N ASP A 298 -0.54 16.80 -25.58
CA ASP A 298 -0.44 18.02 -26.38
C ASP A 298 0.86 18.81 -26.09
N PRO A 299 1.92 18.57 -26.88
CA PRO A 299 3.19 19.31 -26.77
C PRO A 299 3.06 20.82 -27.04
N THR A 300 1.92 21.28 -27.57
CA THR A 300 1.69 22.67 -28.00
C THR A 300 0.90 23.49 -26.97
N THR A 301 0.27 22.84 -25.98
CA THR A 301 -0.39 23.52 -24.86
C THR A 301 0.67 24.23 -24.02
N ASP A 302 0.54 25.55 -23.83
CA ASP A 302 1.46 26.34 -23.00
C ASP A 302 1.42 25.87 -21.53
N PRO A 303 2.48 25.22 -21.02
CA PRO A 303 2.50 24.70 -19.66
C PRO A 303 2.81 25.82 -18.64
N ALA A 304 2.78 27.10 -19.00
CA ALA A 304 3.18 28.21 -18.15
C ALA A 304 2.50 28.24 -16.78
N GLN A 305 1.21 27.91 -16.69
CA GLN A 305 0.52 27.83 -15.40
C GLN A 305 1.05 26.67 -14.56
N LEU A 306 1.14 25.46 -15.14
CA LEU A 306 1.63 24.27 -14.45
C LEU A 306 3.09 24.42 -14.02
N ARG A 307 3.94 24.96 -14.90
CA ARG A 307 5.35 25.28 -14.61
C ARG A 307 5.46 26.29 -13.48
N ARG A 308 4.63 27.34 -13.45
CA ARG A 308 4.58 28.30 -12.33
C ARG A 308 4.17 27.60 -11.03
N THR A 309 3.18 26.73 -11.07
CA THR A 309 2.73 25.96 -9.89
C THR A 309 3.83 25.02 -9.38
N LEU A 310 4.50 24.28 -10.27
CA LEU A 310 5.62 23.41 -9.91
C LEU A 310 6.78 24.18 -9.30
N MET A 311 7.17 25.32 -9.90
CA MET A 311 8.23 26.17 -9.37
C MET A 311 7.85 26.82 -8.03
N ALA A 312 6.59 27.24 -7.88
CA ALA A 312 6.09 27.74 -6.60
C ALA A 312 6.13 26.66 -5.52
N LEU A 313 5.77 25.41 -5.84
CA LEU A 313 5.82 24.30 -4.90
C LEU A 313 7.27 23.93 -4.53
N VAL A 314 8.17 23.90 -5.51
CA VAL A 314 9.62 23.73 -5.29
C VAL A 314 10.16 24.77 -4.31
N ASN A 315 9.85 26.05 -4.56
CA ASN A 315 10.29 27.15 -3.70
C ASN A 315 9.68 27.03 -2.31
N LEU A 316 8.41 26.66 -2.21
CA LEU A 316 7.71 26.45 -0.93
C LEU A 316 8.32 25.28 -0.15
N SER A 317 8.65 24.16 -0.80
CA SER A 317 9.33 23.02 -0.18
C SER A 317 10.75 23.38 0.26
N PHE A 318 11.49 24.17 -0.53
CA PHE A 318 12.80 24.67 -0.13
C PHE A 318 12.72 25.57 1.11
N MET A 319 11.81 26.56 1.09
CA MET A 319 11.60 27.49 2.21
C MET A 319 11.22 26.75 3.50
N GLU A 320 10.29 25.79 3.42
CA GLU A 320 9.95 24.98 4.57
C GLU A 320 11.08 24.06 5.02
N GLY A 321 11.88 23.55 4.07
CA GLY A 321 13.08 22.78 4.34
C GLY A 321 14.05 23.54 5.22
N THR A 322 14.32 24.79 4.86
CA THR A 322 15.19 25.68 5.61
C THR A 322 14.58 26.05 6.96
N MET A 323 13.31 26.47 7.00
CA MET A 323 12.67 26.90 8.26
C MET A 323 12.52 25.76 9.27
N ARG A 324 12.22 24.55 8.80
CA ARG A 324 11.91 23.41 9.67
C ARG A 324 13.09 22.44 9.84
N LYS A 325 14.24 22.73 9.23
CA LYS A 325 15.45 21.87 9.18
C LYS A 325 15.17 20.48 8.60
N TRP A 326 14.38 20.42 7.54
CA TRP A 326 13.97 19.19 6.89
C TRP A 326 14.86 18.89 5.67
N ALA A 327 15.36 17.66 5.53
CA ALA A 327 16.12 17.23 4.36
C ALA A 327 15.17 16.77 3.24
N PHE A 328 14.85 17.66 2.29
CA PHE A 328 13.90 17.42 1.19
C PHE A 328 14.55 16.81 -0.08
N CYS A 329 15.36 15.76 0.05
CA CYS A 329 15.98 15.16 -1.14
C CYS A 329 14.97 14.48 -2.10
N SER A 330 13.84 13.96 -1.60
CA SER A 330 12.88 13.19 -2.42
C SER A 330 11.95 14.07 -3.27
N GLN A 331 11.38 15.15 -2.73
CA GLN A 331 10.42 16.00 -3.45
C GLN A 331 11.08 16.83 -4.56
N MET A 332 12.30 17.32 -4.31
CA MET A 332 13.06 18.09 -5.29
C MET A 332 13.52 17.21 -6.46
N ALA A 333 13.86 15.95 -6.21
CA ALA A 333 14.22 15.00 -7.26
C ALA A 333 13.06 14.71 -8.25
N VAL A 334 11.80 14.87 -7.81
CA VAL A 334 10.61 14.69 -8.67
C VAL A 334 10.34 15.93 -9.53
N CYS A 335 10.66 17.13 -9.06
CA CYS A 335 10.36 18.39 -9.77
C CYS A 335 11.48 18.92 -10.66
N PHE A 336 12.74 18.49 -10.47
CA PHE A 336 13.92 19.05 -11.15
C PHE A 336 14.46 18.25 -12.33
N ARG A 337 13.71 17.28 -12.87
CA ARG A 337 14.13 16.53 -14.06
C ARG A 337 13.20 16.71 -15.24
#